data_AF-A0A2I2GND1-F1
#
_entry.id   AF-A0A2I2GND1-F1
#
_cell.length_a   1.000
_cell.length_b   1.000
_cell.length_c   1.000
_cell.angle_alpha   90.00
_cell.angle_beta   90.00
_cell.angle_gamma   90.00
#
_symmetry.space_group_name_H-M   'P 1'
#
loop_
_entity.id
_entity.type
_entity.pdbx_description
1 polymer ?
#
loop_
_entity_poly.entity_id
_entity_poly.type
_entity_poly.pdbx_seq_one_letter_code
_entity_poly.pdbx_strand_id
1 'polypeptide(L)'
;MNPIQWILSLLKSLLTFIFPPSSDRSIYGLDHAVLNIPAPPPSMWMNMGYWKDETNLPGACRALLDQVLIAAGFLDSTGHPVHTDRQVHLLDVGIGCGDQTMHLVHLLKPDHQAPSYDRRDATAMESRPLFDSYVGITLLPEQADLARQRLEASSRTEESNAMAPTNTGTPIEPTRVDIFCADGADPASWNKELQRAVVSSPVRDSDAPTRTTTWLLALDTLYHFRPSRAPLLRYANTELHASFMAFDLLLSDTATLWQRLLLRGVCMMTGAPFANFLTRTKYEALLVRAGYAIDDIAVTDISEDVFGGLAGFIRQKDARLRRMGMSVGGKFRGAATVFDWWARSGVVRGVVVVARLGGQ
;
A
#
# COMPACT_ATOMS: atom_id res chain seq x y z
N MET A 1 1.31 33.82 -9.29
CA MET A 1 2.62 33.15 -9.45
C MET A 1 2.89 33.02 -10.94
N ASN A 2 4.02 33.51 -11.47
CA ASN A 2 4.29 33.46 -12.92
C ASN A 2 4.47 31.99 -13.36
N PRO A 3 3.60 31.43 -14.22
CA PRO A 3 3.61 30.00 -14.56
C PRO A 3 4.93 29.57 -15.21
N ILE A 4 5.62 30.47 -15.91
CA ILE A 4 6.91 30.22 -16.56
C ILE A 4 8.02 30.03 -15.52
N GLN A 5 8.07 30.88 -14.50
CA GLN A 5 9.08 30.80 -13.43
C GLN A 5 8.93 29.53 -12.60
N TRP A 6 7.69 29.09 -12.38
CA TRP A 6 7.42 27.84 -11.69
C TRP A 6 7.84 26.62 -12.53
N ILE A 7 7.55 26.61 -13.84
CA ILE A 7 8.00 25.56 -14.76
C ILE A 7 9.53 25.49 -14.81
N LEU A 8 10.23 26.63 -14.86
CA LEU A 8 11.69 26.66 -14.83
C LEU A 8 12.26 26.11 -13.52
N SER A 9 11.61 26.38 -12.39
CA SER A 9 11.99 25.83 -11.08
C SER A 9 11.75 24.31 -10.99
N LEU A 10 10.63 23.83 -11.53
CA LEU A 10 10.31 22.41 -11.63
C LEU A 10 11.32 21.69 -12.54
N LEU A 11 11.60 22.22 -13.72
CA LEU A 11 12.60 21.69 -14.66
C LEU A 11 14.00 21.68 -14.04
N LYS A 12 14.39 22.72 -13.30
CA LYS A 12 15.68 22.76 -12.60
C LYS A 12 15.77 21.68 -11.50
N SER A 13 14.71 21.48 -10.72
CA SER A 13 14.65 20.40 -9.73
C SER A 13 14.68 19.02 -10.38
N LEU A 14 14.00 18.85 -11.51
CA LEU A 14 14.00 17.64 -12.32
C LEU A 14 15.36 17.41 -13.04
N LEU A 15 16.10 18.44 -13.41
CA LEU A 15 17.47 18.32 -13.91
C LEU A 15 18.43 17.85 -12.83
N THR A 16 18.29 18.34 -11.59
CA THR A 16 19.06 17.81 -10.44
C THR A 16 18.72 16.36 -10.07
N PHE A 17 17.63 15.81 -10.60
CA PHE A 17 17.31 14.39 -10.50
C PHE A 17 18.13 13.53 -11.47
N ILE A 18 18.44 14.05 -12.66
CA ILE A 18 19.24 13.34 -13.68
C ILE A 18 20.75 13.57 -13.48
N PHE A 19 21.14 14.78 -13.06
CA PHE A 19 22.53 15.18 -12.87
C PHE A 19 22.73 15.81 -11.49
N PRO A 20 23.07 15.04 -10.44
CA PRO A 20 23.34 15.60 -9.13
C PRO A 20 24.66 16.40 -9.16
N PRO A 21 24.70 17.63 -8.64
CA PRO A 21 25.95 18.36 -8.48
C PRO A 21 26.81 17.68 -7.42
N SER A 22 28.09 17.44 -7.74
CA SER A 22 29.11 17.01 -6.79
C SER A 22 29.35 18.11 -5.75
N SER A 23 29.05 17.83 -4.48
CA SER A 23 29.31 18.77 -3.39
C SER A 23 30.68 18.49 -2.79
N ASP A 24 31.59 19.42 -3.03
CA ASP A 24 32.88 19.50 -2.35
C ASP A 24 32.66 20.10 -0.95
N ARG A 25 32.87 19.32 0.13
CA ARG A 25 32.89 19.88 1.50
C ARG A 25 33.59 18.99 2.55
N SER A 26 34.58 19.64 3.18
CA SER A 26 35.12 19.53 4.55
C SER A 26 35.28 18.14 5.20
N ILE A 27 36.53 17.80 5.51
CA ILE A 27 37.00 16.61 6.24
C ILE A 27 36.40 16.47 7.66
N TYR A 28 35.71 17.49 8.18
CA TYR A 28 35.07 17.50 9.52
C TYR A 28 33.53 17.61 9.49
N GLY A 29 32.87 17.01 8.49
CA GLY A 29 31.41 16.93 8.43
C GLY A 29 30.79 15.95 9.42
N LEU A 30 29.46 16.04 9.62
CA LEU A 30 28.67 15.06 10.38
C LEU A 30 28.33 13.81 9.55
N ASP A 31 29.12 13.51 8.52
CA ASP A 31 28.82 12.48 7.52
C ASP A 31 28.81 11.06 8.13
N HIS A 32 29.51 10.86 9.25
CA HIS A 32 29.46 9.63 10.06
C HIS A 32 28.07 9.32 10.63
N ALA A 33 27.11 10.26 10.57
CA ALA A 33 25.71 9.98 10.87
C ALA A 33 25.14 8.86 10.00
N VAL A 34 25.66 8.65 8.78
CA VAL A 34 25.25 7.52 7.92
C VAL A 34 25.55 6.16 8.55
N LEU A 35 26.64 6.05 9.32
CA LEU A 35 27.05 4.81 10.00
C LEU A 35 26.11 4.44 11.17
N ASN A 36 25.29 5.38 11.61
CA ASN A 36 24.35 5.21 12.72
C ASN A 36 22.91 4.98 12.25
N ILE A 37 22.69 4.91 10.92
CA ILE A 37 21.39 4.53 10.36
C ILE A 37 21.28 3.00 10.42
N PRO A 38 20.23 2.43 11.04
CA PRO A 38 20.04 0.99 11.07
C PRO A 38 19.98 0.40 9.66
N ALA A 39 20.64 -0.75 9.46
CA ALA A 39 20.69 -1.47 8.20
C ALA A 39 20.33 -2.97 8.42
N PRO A 40 19.23 -3.47 7.82
CA PRO A 40 18.25 -2.72 7.04
C PRO A 40 17.47 -1.73 7.92
N PRO A 41 16.91 -0.65 7.35
CA PRO A 41 16.04 0.26 8.09
C PRO A 41 14.83 -0.47 8.68
N PRO A 42 14.32 -0.06 9.86
CA PRO A 42 13.18 -0.72 10.51
C PRO A 42 11.93 -0.77 9.63
N SER A 43 11.75 0.25 8.79
CA SER A 43 10.70 0.32 7.79
C SER A 43 11.28 0.74 6.45
N MET A 44 10.74 0.16 5.37
CA MET A 44 11.01 0.60 3.99
C MET A 44 9.71 0.89 3.25
N TRP A 45 8.66 1.23 4.00
CA TRP A 45 7.35 1.51 3.46
C TRP A 45 7.41 2.78 2.61
N MET A 46 7.00 2.67 1.35
CA MET A 46 6.99 3.77 0.40
C MET A 46 5.69 3.77 -0.40
N ASN A 47 4.67 4.40 0.17
CA ASN A 47 3.43 4.74 -0.51
C ASN A 47 3.18 6.26 -0.35
N MET A 48 2.13 6.77 -0.96
CA MET A 48 1.77 8.19 -0.86
C MET A 48 1.46 8.64 0.58
N GLY A 49 0.88 7.75 1.38
CA GLY A 49 0.46 7.99 2.77
C GLY A 49 -0.81 8.84 2.91
N TYR A 50 -1.49 8.69 4.03
CA TYR A 50 -2.61 9.51 4.50
C TYR A 50 -2.12 10.33 5.70
N TRP A 51 -2.02 11.64 5.53
CA TRP A 51 -1.24 12.55 6.38
C TRP A 51 -2.09 13.42 7.30
N LYS A 52 -3.39 13.16 7.40
CA LYS A 52 -4.31 13.98 8.19
C LYS A 52 -3.83 14.17 9.63
N ASP A 53 -3.47 13.07 10.28
CA ASP A 53 -3.06 13.03 11.69
C ASP A 53 -1.61 12.51 11.87
N GLU A 54 -0.88 12.32 10.76
CA GLU A 54 0.41 11.63 10.75
C GLU A 54 1.60 12.58 10.53
N THR A 55 2.70 12.29 11.22
CA THR A 55 3.93 13.13 11.18
C THR A 55 5.14 12.40 10.61
N ASN A 56 5.01 11.10 10.34
CA ASN A 56 6.08 10.25 9.84
C ASN A 56 5.58 9.35 8.70
N LEU A 57 6.48 8.97 7.80
CA LEU A 57 6.11 8.22 6.58
C LEU A 57 5.52 6.84 6.87
N PRO A 58 6.09 5.98 7.75
CA PRO A 58 5.46 4.69 8.06
C PRO A 58 4.05 4.82 8.63
N GLY A 59 3.82 5.79 9.53
CA GLY A 59 2.50 6.09 10.08
C GLY A 59 1.52 6.53 8.99
N ALA A 60 1.92 7.46 8.12
CA ALA A 60 1.08 7.89 6.99
C ALA A 60 0.77 6.73 6.02
N CYS A 61 1.74 5.87 5.71
CA CYS A 61 1.52 4.69 4.86
C CYS A 61 0.54 3.70 5.49
N ARG A 62 0.65 3.47 6.80
CA ARG A 62 -0.31 2.67 7.57
C ARG A 62 -1.71 3.28 7.53
N ALA A 63 -1.83 4.56 7.85
CA ALA A 63 -3.12 5.25 7.84
C ALA A 63 -3.79 5.21 6.45
N LEU A 64 -3.00 5.22 5.36
CA LEU A 64 -3.52 5.06 4.00
C LEU A 64 -4.10 3.66 3.77
N LEU A 65 -3.40 2.62 4.22
CA LEU A 65 -3.91 1.26 4.17
C LEU A 65 -5.20 1.13 5.00
N ASP A 66 -5.22 1.73 6.19
CA ASP A 66 -6.40 1.73 7.05
C ASP A 66 -7.59 2.41 6.34
N GLN A 67 -7.40 3.52 5.62
CA GLN A 67 -8.48 4.12 4.81
C GLN A 67 -9.06 3.15 3.76
N VAL A 68 -8.21 2.33 3.13
CA VAL A 68 -8.67 1.31 2.17
C VAL A 68 -9.47 0.21 2.88
N LEU A 69 -8.99 -0.26 4.03
CA LEU A 69 -9.67 -1.28 4.82
C LEU A 69 -11.00 -0.78 5.43
N ILE A 70 -11.05 0.48 5.85
CA ILE A 70 -12.29 1.15 6.31
C ILE A 70 -13.31 1.20 5.18
N ALA A 71 -12.90 1.65 4.00
CA ALA A 71 -13.81 1.70 2.84
C ALA A 71 -14.30 0.30 2.41
N ALA A 72 -13.47 -0.73 2.60
CA ALA A 72 -13.81 -2.12 2.35
C ALA A 72 -14.72 -2.73 3.45
N GLY A 73 -14.80 -2.11 4.63
CA GLY A 73 -15.60 -2.57 5.76
C GLY A 73 -14.88 -3.58 6.67
N PHE A 74 -13.56 -3.67 6.57
CA PHE A 74 -12.72 -4.51 7.43
C PHE A 74 -12.27 -3.80 8.71
N LEU A 75 -12.29 -2.47 8.70
CA LEU A 75 -12.05 -1.63 9.88
C LEU A 75 -13.23 -0.65 10.05
N ASP A 76 -13.52 -0.29 11.29
CA ASP A 76 -14.43 0.83 11.56
C ASP A 76 -13.72 2.19 11.42
N SER A 77 -14.46 3.29 11.56
CA SER A 77 -13.89 4.65 11.44
C SER A 77 -12.81 4.99 12.46
N THR A 78 -12.65 4.18 13.51
CA THR A 78 -11.62 4.32 14.54
C THR A 78 -10.42 3.39 14.33
N GLY A 79 -10.46 2.54 13.29
CA GLY A 79 -9.38 1.62 12.95
C GLY A 79 -9.47 0.26 13.67
N HIS A 80 -10.59 -0.04 14.33
CA HIS A 80 -10.78 -1.34 14.97
C HIS A 80 -11.30 -2.38 13.95
N PRO A 81 -10.80 -3.63 14.00
CA PRO A 81 -11.26 -4.70 13.12
C PRO A 81 -12.77 -4.95 13.21
N VAL A 82 -13.41 -5.07 12.03
CA VAL A 82 -14.80 -5.48 11.88
C VAL A 82 -14.81 -6.91 11.35
N HIS A 83 -15.17 -7.87 12.22
CA HIS A 83 -15.19 -9.28 11.85
C HIS A 83 -16.45 -9.66 11.08
N THR A 84 -16.26 -10.54 10.10
CA THR A 84 -17.34 -11.19 9.35
C THR A 84 -17.45 -12.66 9.76
N ASP A 85 -18.64 -13.23 9.63
CA ASP A 85 -18.89 -14.67 9.75
C ASP A 85 -18.23 -15.47 8.62
N ARG A 86 -17.83 -14.81 7.54
CA ARG A 86 -17.20 -15.40 6.35
C ARG A 86 -15.71 -15.66 6.54
N GLN A 87 -15.16 -16.62 5.79
CA GLN A 87 -13.72 -16.76 5.65
C GLN A 87 -13.17 -15.80 4.62
N VAL A 88 -12.10 -15.08 4.94
CA VAL A 88 -11.57 -14.02 4.08
C VAL A 88 -10.16 -14.40 3.60
N HIS A 89 -9.99 -14.47 2.29
CA HIS A 89 -8.70 -14.66 1.63
C HIS A 89 -8.26 -13.37 0.99
N LEU A 90 -7.08 -12.90 1.34
CA LEU A 90 -6.53 -11.65 0.83
C LEU A 90 -5.39 -11.93 -0.15
N LEU A 91 -5.58 -11.52 -1.39
CA LEU A 91 -4.51 -11.38 -2.37
C LEU A 91 -4.07 -9.92 -2.38
N ASP A 92 -2.82 -9.66 -2.00
CA ASP A 92 -2.23 -8.33 -1.98
C ASP A 92 -1.13 -8.22 -3.04
N VAL A 93 -1.30 -7.30 -3.99
CA VAL A 93 -0.34 -7.08 -5.07
C VAL A 93 0.46 -5.79 -4.83
N GLY A 94 1.75 -5.84 -5.11
CA GLY A 94 2.66 -4.70 -4.91
C GLY A 94 3.07 -4.50 -3.45
N ILE A 95 3.34 -5.59 -2.72
CA ILE A 95 3.65 -5.55 -1.28
C ILE A 95 4.95 -4.82 -0.90
N GLY A 96 5.77 -4.48 -1.90
CA GLY A 96 7.07 -3.89 -1.71
C GLY A 96 7.92 -4.72 -0.74
N CYS A 97 8.52 -4.05 0.25
CA CYS A 97 9.38 -4.67 1.25
C CYS A 97 8.61 -5.38 2.38
N GLY A 98 7.28 -5.53 2.28
CA GLY A 98 6.45 -6.25 3.24
C GLY A 98 6.03 -5.45 4.47
N ASP A 99 6.23 -4.13 4.52
CA ASP A 99 5.74 -3.31 5.64
C ASP A 99 4.20 -3.41 5.78
N GLN A 100 3.48 -3.34 4.66
CA GLN A 100 2.02 -3.54 4.63
C GLN A 100 1.62 -4.96 5.02
N THR A 101 2.37 -5.97 4.55
CA THR A 101 2.19 -7.36 4.95
C THR A 101 2.29 -7.50 6.47
N MET A 102 3.33 -6.90 7.08
CA MET A 102 3.51 -6.95 8.52
C MET A 102 2.35 -6.29 9.25
N HIS A 103 1.89 -5.11 8.82
CA HIS A 103 0.73 -4.45 9.45
C HIS A 103 -0.52 -5.33 9.38
N LEU A 104 -0.84 -5.86 8.20
CA LEU A 104 -1.99 -6.74 7.99
C LEU A 104 -1.89 -7.98 8.87
N VAL A 105 -0.74 -8.66 8.89
CA VAL A 105 -0.52 -9.86 9.71
C VAL A 105 -0.61 -9.56 11.22
N HIS A 106 -0.23 -8.38 11.69
CA HIS A 106 -0.45 -8.01 13.09
C HIS A 106 -1.93 -7.76 13.41
N LEU A 107 -2.72 -7.23 12.47
CA LEU A 107 -4.18 -7.16 12.60
C LEU A 107 -4.84 -8.55 12.63
N LEU A 108 -4.14 -9.59 12.19
CA LEU A 108 -4.59 -10.98 12.30
C LEU A 108 -4.35 -11.59 13.67
N LYS A 109 -3.55 -10.94 14.51
CA LYS A 109 -3.22 -11.46 15.84
C LYS A 109 -4.23 -10.91 16.84
N PRO A 110 -4.82 -11.77 17.69
CA PRO A 110 -5.66 -11.30 18.79
C PRO A 110 -4.86 -10.32 19.64
N ASP A 111 -5.46 -9.19 20.00
CA ASP A 111 -4.79 -8.17 20.79
C ASP A 111 -4.42 -8.73 22.18
N HIS A 112 -3.14 -9.03 22.37
CA HIS A 112 -2.61 -9.47 23.66
C HIS A 112 -2.43 -8.31 24.66
N GLN A 113 -2.60 -7.05 24.24
CA GLN A 113 -2.40 -5.85 25.05
C GLN A 113 -3.70 -5.19 25.55
N ALA A 114 -4.87 -5.71 25.19
CA ALA A 114 -6.13 -5.22 25.75
C ALA A 114 -6.12 -5.34 27.29
N PRO A 115 -6.38 -4.24 28.05
CA PRO A 115 -6.32 -4.25 29.50
C PRO A 115 -7.24 -5.33 30.08
N SER A 116 -6.71 -6.07 31.07
CA SER A 116 -7.27 -7.32 31.62
C SER A 116 -8.67 -7.20 32.26
N TYR A 117 -9.26 -6.01 32.31
CA TYR A 117 -10.58 -5.80 32.90
C TYR A 117 -11.75 -6.17 31.97
N ASP A 118 -11.56 -6.13 30.63
CA ASP A 118 -12.63 -6.41 29.65
C ASP A 118 -12.69 -7.86 29.14
N ARG A 119 -11.73 -8.71 29.55
CA ARG A 119 -11.58 -10.07 29.00
C ARG A 119 -12.67 -11.07 29.43
N ARG A 120 -13.67 -10.64 30.20
CA ARG A 120 -14.78 -11.52 30.61
C ARG A 120 -15.90 -11.63 29.58
N ASP A 121 -15.94 -10.76 28.57
CA ASP A 121 -16.98 -10.76 27.52
C ASP A 121 -16.44 -10.76 26.08
N ALA A 122 -15.13 -11.00 25.87
CA ALA A 122 -14.59 -11.13 24.52
C ALA A 122 -15.21 -12.37 23.84
N THR A 123 -16.12 -12.13 22.89
CA THR A 123 -16.79 -13.21 22.18
C THR A 123 -15.79 -13.98 21.32
N ALA A 124 -16.04 -15.26 21.05
CA ALA A 124 -15.15 -16.09 20.23
C ALA A 124 -14.86 -15.49 18.82
N MET A 125 -15.69 -14.54 18.37
CA MET A 125 -15.55 -13.84 17.10
C MET A 125 -14.48 -12.73 17.11
N GLU A 126 -14.24 -12.07 18.25
CA GLU A 126 -13.21 -11.03 18.42
C GLU A 126 -11.79 -11.61 18.50
N SER A 127 -11.67 -12.92 18.74
CA SER A 127 -10.38 -13.62 18.77
C SER A 127 -9.93 -14.18 17.42
N ARG A 128 -10.71 -13.95 16.35
CA ARG A 128 -10.43 -14.50 15.02
C ARG A 128 -9.55 -13.54 14.21
N PRO A 129 -8.59 -14.02 13.40
CA PRO A 129 -7.88 -13.16 12.45
C PRO A 129 -8.85 -12.48 11.46
N LEU A 130 -8.54 -11.25 11.05
CA LEU A 130 -9.30 -10.49 10.04
C LEU A 130 -9.32 -11.18 8.66
N PHE A 131 -8.22 -11.87 8.32
CA PHE A 131 -8.02 -12.67 7.12
C PHE A 131 -7.55 -14.08 7.50
N ASP A 132 -8.21 -15.11 6.97
CA ASP A 132 -7.86 -16.52 7.21
C ASP A 132 -6.66 -16.97 6.37
N SER A 133 -6.43 -16.31 5.22
CA SER A 133 -5.21 -16.48 4.43
C SER A 133 -4.79 -15.18 3.75
N TYR A 134 -3.49 -15.07 3.50
CA TYR A 134 -2.85 -13.94 2.84
C TYR A 134 -1.84 -14.41 1.80
N VAL A 135 -1.93 -13.86 0.59
CA VAL A 135 -0.93 -14.04 -0.47
C VAL A 135 -0.42 -12.67 -0.89
N GLY A 136 0.86 -12.41 -0.66
CA GLY A 136 1.52 -11.17 -1.06
C GLY A 136 2.38 -11.35 -2.31
N ILE A 137 2.25 -10.45 -3.29
CA ILE A 137 3.04 -10.46 -4.52
C ILE A 137 3.85 -9.16 -4.64
N THR A 138 5.13 -9.28 -4.96
CA THR A 138 5.93 -8.15 -5.45
C THR A 138 6.78 -8.57 -6.66
N LEU A 139 7.11 -7.62 -7.53
CA LEU A 139 7.85 -7.89 -8.77
C LEU A 139 9.35 -8.08 -8.55
N LEU A 140 9.92 -7.41 -7.54
CA LEU A 140 11.37 -7.38 -7.31
C LEU A 140 11.79 -8.49 -6.33
N PRO A 141 12.76 -9.36 -6.70
CA PRO A 141 13.23 -10.44 -5.82
C PRO A 141 13.74 -9.95 -4.47
N GLU A 142 14.49 -8.85 -4.44
CA GLU A 142 15.08 -8.30 -3.21
C GLU A 142 14.00 -7.81 -2.24
N GLN A 143 12.89 -7.30 -2.77
CA GLN A 143 11.74 -6.90 -1.97
C GLN A 143 11.00 -8.12 -1.40
N ALA A 144 10.81 -9.15 -2.21
CA ALA A 144 10.18 -10.40 -1.77
C ALA A 144 11.00 -11.09 -0.68
N ASP A 145 12.32 -11.17 -0.85
CA ASP A 145 13.23 -11.79 0.12
C ASP A 145 13.22 -11.05 1.45
N LEU A 146 13.25 -9.71 1.43
CA LEU A 146 13.15 -8.94 2.66
C LEU A 146 11.77 -9.08 3.33
N ALA A 147 10.68 -9.10 2.56
CA ALA A 147 9.34 -9.32 3.10
C ALA A 147 9.24 -10.68 3.83
N ARG A 148 9.83 -11.74 3.25
CA ARG A 148 9.92 -13.06 3.89
C ARG A 148 10.75 -13.04 5.17
N GLN A 149 11.93 -12.42 5.14
CA GLN A 149 12.80 -12.30 6.32
C GLN A 149 12.11 -11.59 7.49
N ARG A 150 11.29 -10.56 7.21
CA ARG A 150 10.51 -9.83 8.22
C ARG A 150 9.42 -10.70 8.86
N LEU A 151 8.75 -11.53 8.08
CA LEU A 151 7.78 -12.50 8.59
C LEU A 151 8.47 -13.54 9.50
N GLU A 152 9.59 -14.12 9.06
CA GLU A 152 10.36 -15.10 9.83
C GLU A 152 10.91 -14.52 11.16
N ALA A 153 11.35 -13.26 11.15
CA ALA A 153 11.85 -12.60 12.36
C ALA A 153 10.73 -12.35 13.38
N SER A 154 9.51 -12.07 12.90
CA SER A 154 8.35 -11.83 13.75
C SER A 154 7.87 -13.12 14.41
N SER A 155 7.80 -14.22 13.66
CA SER A 155 7.45 -15.54 14.21
C SER A 155 8.44 -16.02 15.27
N ARG A 156 9.75 -15.84 15.06
CA ARG A 156 10.80 -16.21 16.03
C ARG A 156 10.75 -15.42 17.34
N THR A 157 10.46 -14.12 17.24
CA THR A 157 10.32 -13.26 18.43
C THR A 157 9.14 -13.72 19.29
N GLU A 158 8.07 -14.20 18.67
CA GLU A 158 6.89 -14.69 19.36
C GLU A 158 7.10 -16.04 20.04
N GLU A 159 7.78 -16.99 19.40
CA GLU A 159 8.15 -18.27 20.03
C GLU A 159 8.98 -18.04 21.29
N SER A 160 9.88 -17.05 21.27
CA SER A 160 10.70 -16.70 22.45
C SER A 160 9.90 -16.05 23.58
N ASN A 161 8.83 -15.31 23.26
CA ASN A 161 7.97 -14.64 24.24
C ASN A 161 6.86 -15.55 24.79
N ALA A 162 6.49 -16.61 24.06
CA ALA A 162 5.46 -17.58 24.46
C ALA A 162 5.93 -18.62 25.49
N MET A 163 7.16 -18.53 25.99
CA MET A 163 7.73 -19.43 27.02
C MET A 163 7.14 -19.26 28.44
N ALA A 164 6.06 -18.46 28.60
CA ALA A 164 5.24 -18.40 29.81
C ALA A 164 3.95 -19.22 29.61
N PRO A 165 3.70 -20.30 30.37
CA PRO A 165 2.54 -21.16 30.14
C PRO A 165 1.26 -20.47 30.63
N THR A 166 0.46 -19.92 29.72
CA THR A 166 -0.94 -19.61 30.01
C THR A 166 -1.83 -20.75 29.50
N ASN A 167 -2.12 -21.69 30.40
CA ASN A 167 -3.18 -22.67 30.23
C ASN A 167 -4.53 -21.94 30.27
N THR A 168 -5.16 -21.74 29.11
CA THR A 168 -6.62 -21.83 28.88
C THR A 168 -6.95 -21.30 27.49
N GLY A 169 -7.14 -22.19 26.52
CA GLY A 169 -7.64 -21.87 25.19
C GLY A 169 -7.15 -22.87 24.14
N THR A 170 -8.05 -23.32 23.27
CA THR A 170 -7.68 -24.01 22.02
C THR A 170 -6.69 -23.14 21.23
N PRO A 171 -5.59 -23.70 20.69
CA PRO A 171 -4.65 -22.93 19.89
C PRO A 171 -5.38 -22.29 18.70
N ILE A 172 -5.29 -20.97 18.57
CA ILE A 172 -5.74 -20.28 17.36
C ILE A 172 -4.76 -20.70 16.27
N GLU A 173 -5.24 -21.41 15.25
CA GLU A 173 -4.37 -21.78 14.13
C GLU A 173 -3.86 -20.51 13.43
N PRO A 174 -2.56 -20.45 13.11
CA PRO A 174 -1.95 -19.26 12.53
C PRO A 174 -2.52 -19.03 11.12
N THR A 175 -2.77 -17.76 10.77
CA THR A 175 -3.10 -17.39 9.39
C THR A 175 -1.99 -17.87 8.46
N ARG A 176 -2.37 -18.53 7.36
CA ARG A 176 -1.46 -18.87 6.28
C ARG A 176 -1.04 -17.61 5.53
N VAL A 177 0.26 -17.32 5.51
CA VAL A 177 0.85 -16.15 4.85
C VAL A 177 1.91 -16.61 3.85
N ASP A 178 1.65 -16.42 2.56
CA ASP A 178 2.58 -16.78 1.48
C ASP A 178 3.07 -15.53 0.73
N ILE A 179 4.37 -15.46 0.41
CA ILE A 179 4.98 -14.33 -0.31
C ILE A 179 5.65 -14.81 -1.60
N PHE A 180 5.27 -14.21 -2.72
CA PHE A 180 5.75 -14.56 -4.06
C PHE A 180 6.44 -13.38 -4.75
N CYS A 181 7.50 -13.71 -5.49
CA CYS A 181 8.11 -12.82 -6.47
C CYS A 181 7.47 -13.11 -7.83
N ALA A 182 6.57 -12.24 -8.29
CA ALA A 182 5.84 -12.41 -9.55
C ALA A 182 5.33 -11.07 -10.08
N ASP A 183 4.98 -11.02 -11.38
CA ASP A 183 4.36 -9.83 -11.96
C ASP A 183 2.87 -9.78 -11.58
N GLY A 184 2.51 -8.85 -10.69
CA GLY A 184 1.12 -8.62 -10.30
C GLY A 184 0.24 -8.12 -11.45
N ALA A 185 0.81 -7.56 -12.52
CA ALA A 185 0.07 -7.10 -13.69
C ALA A 185 -0.32 -8.24 -14.65
N ASP A 186 0.36 -9.38 -14.57
CA ASP A 186 0.20 -10.51 -15.50
C ASP A 186 -0.05 -11.84 -14.77
N PRO A 187 -1.29 -12.13 -14.35
CA PRO A 187 -1.65 -13.42 -13.75
C PRO A 187 -1.36 -14.65 -14.62
N ALA A 188 -1.27 -14.49 -15.94
CA ALA A 188 -0.94 -15.59 -16.84
C ALA A 188 0.53 -16.04 -16.70
N SER A 189 1.40 -15.16 -16.18
CA SER A 189 2.81 -15.47 -15.91
C SER A 189 3.03 -16.22 -14.59
N TRP A 190 2.01 -16.33 -13.74
CA TRP A 190 2.15 -16.91 -12.40
C TRP A 190 2.45 -18.41 -12.45
N ASN A 191 3.39 -18.84 -11.61
CA ASN A 191 3.72 -20.25 -11.51
C ASN A 191 2.58 -21.06 -10.85
N LYS A 192 2.62 -22.38 -10.99
CA LYS A 192 1.59 -23.28 -10.45
C LYS A 192 1.44 -23.23 -8.93
N GLU A 193 2.47 -22.80 -8.22
CA GLU A 193 2.44 -22.68 -6.76
C GLU A 193 1.64 -21.46 -6.34
N LEU A 194 1.94 -20.30 -6.92
CA LEU A 194 1.19 -19.07 -6.72
C LEU A 194 -0.27 -19.23 -7.15
N GLN A 195 -0.53 -19.83 -8.32
CA GLN A 195 -1.90 -20.12 -8.79
C GLN A 195 -2.68 -20.99 -7.78
N ARG A 196 -2.04 -22.01 -7.19
CA ARG A 196 -2.66 -22.82 -6.14
C ARG A 196 -2.88 -21.99 -4.88
N ALA A 197 -1.92 -21.19 -4.45
CA ALA A 197 -2.02 -20.37 -3.25
C ALA A 197 -3.20 -19.38 -3.31
N VAL A 198 -3.42 -18.72 -4.45
CA VAL A 198 -4.53 -17.75 -4.61
C VAL A 198 -5.90 -18.38 -4.78
N VAL A 199 -5.99 -19.59 -5.34
CA VAL A 199 -7.28 -20.30 -5.54
C VAL A 199 -7.66 -21.17 -4.33
N SER A 200 -6.67 -21.69 -3.59
CA SER A 200 -6.94 -22.56 -2.45
C SER A 200 -7.54 -21.79 -1.28
N SER A 201 -8.85 -21.93 -1.09
CA SER A 201 -9.49 -21.64 0.19
C SER A 201 -9.04 -22.73 1.19
N PRO A 202 -8.52 -22.38 2.39
CA PRO A 202 -8.38 -23.34 3.46
C PRO A 202 -9.79 -23.78 3.86
N VAL A 203 -10.23 -24.91 3.33
CA VAL A 203 -11.44 -25.57 3.81
C VAL A 203 -11.19 -25.91 5.27
N ARG A 204 -11.83 -25.20 6.20
CA ARG A 204 -11.93 -25.66 7.57
C ARG A 204 -12.85 -26.88 7.54
N ASP A 205 -12.37 -28.01 8.05
CA ASP A 205 -13.06 -29.31 8.13
C ASP A 205 -14.31 -29.32 9.04
N SER A 206 -15.02 -28.20 9.17
CA SER A 206 -16.30 -28.14 9.86
C SER A 206 -17.44 -28.41 8.88
N ASP A 207 -18.30 -29.38 9.20
CA ASP A 207 -19.51 -29.83 8.47
C ASP A 207 -20.56 -28.74 8.12
N ALA A 208 -20.26 -27.45 8.34
CA ALA A 208 -21.08 -26.33 7.92
C ALA A 208 -20.46 -25.67 6.67
N PRO A 209 -21.27 -25.26 5.67
CA PRO A 209 -20.76 -24.52 4.52
C PRO A 209 -20.30 -23.12 4.96
N THR A 210 -19.08 -23.00 5.47
CA THR A 210 -18.45 -21.70 5.75
C THR A 210 -18.32 -20.95 4.44
N ARG A 211 -18.99 -19.81 4.36
CA ARG A 211 -18.98 -18.96 3.17
C ARG A 211 -17.62 -18.27 3.07
N THR A 212 -16.82 -18.65 2.09
CA THR A 212 -15.57 -17.97 1.76
C THR A 212 -15.84 -16.69 0.95
N THR A 213 -14.96 -15.70 1.11
CA THR A 213 -14.83 -14.54 0.24
C THR A 213 -13.35 -14.27 -0.06
N THR A 214 -13.07 -13.85 -1.28
CA THR A 214 -11.73 -13.43 -1.70
C THR A 214 -11.72 -11.93 -1.90
N TRP A 215 -10.61 -11.29 -1.55
CA TRP A 215 -10.37 -9.87 -1.79
C TRP A 215 -9.03 -9.66 -2.48
N LEU A 216 -9.02 -8.79 -3.49
CA LEU A 216 -7.81 -8.24 -4.10
C LEU A 216 -7.53 -6.87 -3.48
N LEU A 217 -6.37 -6.71 -2.85
CA LEU A 217 -5.83 -5.45 -2.38
C LEU A 217 -4.72 -4.97 -3.33
N ALA A 218 -4.75 -3.68 -3.66
CA ALA A 218 -3.66 -3.03 -4.37
C ALA A 218 -3.42 -1.61 -3.83
N LEU A 219 -2.42 -1.46 -2.97
CA LEU A 219 -2.10 -0.18 -2.32
C LEU A 219 -1.04 0.59 -3.12
N ASP A 220 -1.41 1.71 -3.76
CA ASP A 220 -0.47 2.64 -4.42
C ASP A 220 0.45 1.98 -5.48
N THR A 221 -0.09 1.02 -6.25
CA THR A 221 0.72 0.17 -7.14
C THR A 221 0.20 0.08 -8.58
N LEU A 222 -1.12 0.09 -8.78
CA LEU A 222 -1.74 -0.26 -10.06
C LEU A 222 -1.41 0.74 -11.19
N TYR A 223 -1.03 1.96 -10.87
CA TYR A 223 -0.58 2.93 -11.86
C TYR A 223 0.82 2.65 -12.42
N HIS A 224 1.59 1.74 -11.83
CA HIS A 224 2.86 1.27 -12.39
C HIS A 224 2.72 0.07 -13.34
N PHE A 225 1.57 -0.61 -13.33
CA PHE A 225 1.39 -1.88 -14.04
C PHE A 225 1.49 -1.72 -15.54
N ARG A 226 2.22 -2.63 -16.20
CA ARG A 226 2.42 -2.63 -17.64
C ARG A 226 1.92 -3.94 -18.26
N PRO A 227 1.26 -3.89 -19.44
CA PRO A 227 0.85 -2.68 -20.16
C PRO A 227 -0.35 -1.97 -19.51
N SER A 228 -1.09 -2.63 -18.62
CA SER A 228 -2.22 -2.05 -17.88
C SER A 228 -2.59 -2.91 -16.67
N ARG A 229 -3.44 -2.39 -15.78
CA ARG A 229 -4.03 -3.17 -14.66
C ARG A 229 -5.22 -4.07 -15.04
N ALA A 230 -5.65 -4.04 -16.29
CA ALA A 230 -6.85 -4.75 -16.75
C ALA A 230 -6.79 -6.29 -16.62
N PRO A 231 -5.66 -6.96 -16.94
CA PRO A 231 -5.58 -8.43 -16.82
C PRO A 231 -5.79 -8.90 -15.39
N LEU A 232 -5.17 -8.22 -14.42
CA LEU A 232 -5.36 -8.52 -13.00
C LEU A 232 -6.82 -8.32 -12.56
N LEU A 233 -7.43 -7.16 -12.87
CA LEU A 233 -8.80 -6.88 -12.45
C LEU A 233 -9.79 -7.90 -13.02
N ARG A 234 -9.61 -8.30 -14.28
CA ARG A 234 -10.42 -9.36 -14.91
C ARG A 234 -10.20 -10.69 -14.21
N TYR A 235 -8.94 -11.11 -14.00
CA TYR A 235 -8.61 -12.36 -13.32
C TYR A 235 -9.21 -12.42 -11.90
N ALA A 236 -9.11 -11.33 -11.14
CA ALA A 236 -9.67 -11.22 -9.81
C ALA A 236 -11.20 -11.43 -9.81
N ASN A 237 -11.91 -10.83 -10.76
CA ASN A 237 -13.36 -11.02 -10.86
C ASN A 237 -13.73 -12.42 -11.40
N THR A 238 -13.13 -12.86 -12.50
CA THR A 238 -13.58 -14.04 -13.25
C THR A 238 -13.05 -15.37 -12.71
N GLU A 239 -11.82 -15.40 -12.22
CA GLU A 239 -11.18 -16.63 -11.74
C GLU A 239 -11.21 -16.74 -10.23
N LEU A 240 -10.97 -15.64 -9.51
CA LEU A 240 -10.93 -15.65 -8.05
C LEU A 240 -12.27 -15.33 -7.39
N HIS A 241 -13.25 -14.81 -8.15
CA HIS A 241 -14.48 -14.26 -7.60
C HIS A 241 -14.18 -13.35 -6.40
N ALA A 242 -13.23 -12.43 -6.60
CA ALA A 242 -12.76 -11.52 -5.57
C ALA A 242 -13.47 -10.15 -5.64
N SER A 243 -13.79 -9.61 -4.47
CA SER A 243 -14.01 -8.17 -4.31
C SER A 243 -12.67 -7.43 -4.43
N PHE A 244 -12.70 -6.14 -4.75
CA PHE A 244 -11.51 -5.35 -5.01
C PHE A 244 -11.45 -4.13 -4.10
N MET A 245 -10.26 -3.84 -3.56
CA MET A 245 -9.96 -2.62 -2.82
C MET A 245 -8.59 -2.07 -3.19
N ALA A 246 -8.47 -0.75 -3.30
CA ALA A 246 -7.22 -0.11 -3.66
C ALA A 246 -7.13 1.33 -3.18
N PHE A 247 -5.90 1.82 -3.11
CA PHE A 247 -5.60 3.23 -3.30
C PHE A 247 -4.90 3.40 -4.65
N ASP A 248 -5.34 4.36 -5.46
CA ASP A 248 -4.79 4.59 -6.80
C ASP A 248 -4.76 6.07 -7.18
N LEU A 249 -3.99 6.38 -8.23
CA LEU A 249 -3.81 7.73 -8.77
C LEU A 249 -4.61 7.92 -10.05
N LEU A 250 -5.50 8.91 -10.05
CA LEU A 250 -6.38 9.24 -11.17
C LEU A 250 -5.99 10.60 -11.76
N LEU A 251 -6.21 10.76 -13.06
CA LEU A 251 -6.22 12.07 -13.70
C LEU A 251 -7.53 12.79 -13.37
N SER A 252 -7.45 14.04 -12.93
CA SER A 252 -8.64 14.85 -12.71
C SER A 252 -9.40 15.13 -14.02
N ASP A 253 -10.71 14.96 -13.98
CA ASP A 253 -11.61 15.29 -15.09
C ASP A 253 -11.58 16.79 -15.43
N THR A 254 -11.30 17.64 -14.44
CA THR A 254 -11.19 19.10 -14.61
C THR A 254 -9.76 19.56 -14.96
N ALA A 255 -8.80 18.64 -15.08
CA ALA A 255 -7.43 18.99 -15.44
C ALA A 255 -7.36 19.65 -16.83
N THR A 256 -6.79 20.85 -16.87
CA THR A 256 -6.58 21.60 -18.12
C THR A 256 -5.66 20.85 -19.09
N LEU A 257 -5.77 21.14 -20.38
CA LEU A 257 -4.88 20.58 -21.41
C LEU A 257 -3.39 20.84 -21.09
N TRP A 258 -3.08 22.02 -20.55
CA TRP A 258 -1.73 22.38 -20.14
C TRP A 258 -1.23 21.55 -18.96
N GLN A 259 -2.04 21.35 -17.92
CA GLN A 259 -1.69 20.48 -16.80
C GLN A 259 -1.49 19.03 -17.25
N ARG A 260 -2.31 18.52 -18.18
CA ARG A 260 -2.15 17.18 -18.78
C ARG A 260 -0.85 17.06 -19.56
N LEU A 261 -0.49 18.07 -20.35
CA LEU A 261 0.77 18.10 -21.09
C LEU A 261 1.98 18.11 -20.14
N LEU A 262 1.92 18.91 -19.07
CA LEU A 262 2.96 18.93 -18.03
C LEU A 262 3.08 17.58 -17.33
N LEU A 263 1.96 16.97 -16.94
CA LEU A 263 1.96 15.64 -16.31
C LEU A 263 2.57 14.59 -17.23
N ARG A 264 2.28 14.65 -18.53
CA ARG A 264 2.89 13.77 -19.54
C ARG A 264 4.41 13.95 -19.61
N GLY A 265 4.89 15.19 -19.54
CA GLY A 265 6.32 15.49 -19.45
C GLY A 265 6.97 14.90 -18.20
N VAL A 266 6.33 15.05 -17.03
CA VAL A 266 6.79 14.45 -15.76
C VAL A 266 6.86 12.93 -15.88
N CYS A 267 5.80 12.29 -16.39
CA CYS A 267 5.74 10.84 -16.57
C CYS A 267 6.84 10.30 -17.49
N MET A 268 7.12 11.01 -18.60
CA MET A 268 8.20 10.65 -19.51
C MET A 268 9.57 10.70 -18.81
N MET A 269 9.81 11.70 -17.97
CA MET A 269 11.05 11.84 -17.22
C MET A 269 11.22 10.79 -16.12
N THR A 270 10.13 10.38 -15.46
CA THR A 270 10.18 9.41 -14.36
C THR A 270 10.01 7.97 -14.80
N GLY A 271 9.66 7.74 -16.07
CA GLY A 271 9.31 6.41 -16.60
C GLY A 271 7.92 5.93 -16.17
N ALA A 272 7.11 6.77 -15.53
CA ALA A 272 5.75 6.43 -15.16
C ALA A 272 4.86 6.32 -16.42
N PRO A 273 4.04 5.28 -16.56
CA PRO A 273 3.18 5.12 -17.74
C PRO A 273 2.01 6.12 -17.69
N PHE A 274 2.11 7.25 -18.41
CA PHE A 274 1.06 8.28 -18.42
C PHE A 274 -0.34 7.73 -18.75
N ALA A 275 -0.43 6.70 -19.60
CA ALA A 275 -1.69 6.04 -19.98
C ALA A 275 -2.43 5.42 -18.78
N ASN A 276 -1.74 5.18 -17.66
CA ASN A 276 -2.31 4.62 -16.44
C ASN A 276 -2.95 5.67 -15.52
N PHE A 277 -2.76 6.97 -15.78
CA PHE A 277 -3.53 8.02 -15.10
C PHE A 277 -4.92 8.12 -15.73
N LEU A 278 -5.80 7.20 -15.34
CA LEU A 278 -7.18 7.14 -15.79
C LEU A 278 -8.00 8.24 -15.13
N THR A 279 -9.01 8.77 -15.83
CA THR A 279 -10.04 9.57 -15.17
C THR A 279 -11.00 8.67 -14.40
N ARG A 280 -11.81 9.25 -13.50
CA ARG A 280 -12.77 8.48 -12.69
C ARG A 280 -13.68 7.62 -13.57
N THR A 281 -14.31 8.22 -14.57
CA THR A 281 -15.20 7.50 -15.50
C THR A 281 -14.50 6.36 -16.23
N LYS A 282 -13.22 6.54 -16.61
CA LYS A 282 -12.45 5.47 -17.27
C LYS A 282 -12.08 4.35 -16.31
N TYR A 283 -11.84 4.67 -15.05
CA TYR A 283 -11.55 3.70 -14.00
C TYR A 283 -12.79 2.86 -13.69
N GLU A 284 -13.94 3.51 -13.48
CA GLU A 284 -15.23 2.84 -13.27
C GLU A 284 -15.57 1.94 -14.47
N ALA A 285 -15.42 2.44 -15.70
CA ALA A 285 -15.63 1.64 -16.90
C ALA A 285 -14.65 0.45 -17.03
N LEU A 286 -13.43 0.57 -16.50
CA LEU A 286 -12.46 -0.53 -16.46
C LEU A 286 -12.92 -1.63 -15.50
N LEU A 287 -13.41 -1.26 -14.31
CA LEU A 287 -13.97 -2.21 -13.34
C LEU A 287 -15.25 -2.87 -13.86
N VAL A 288 -16.16 -2.10 -14.48
CA VAL A 288 -17.36 -2.67 -15.11
C VAL A 288 -16.99 -3.67 -16.20
N ARG A 289 -15.99 -3.36 -17.03
CA ARG A 289 -15.49 -4.30 -18.05
C ARG A 289 -14.84 -5.54 -17.45
N ALA A 290 -14.25 -5.43 -16.26
CA ALA A 290 -13.71 -6.58 -15.54
C ALA A 290 -14.80 -7.48 -14.95
N GLY A 291 -16.03 -6.97 -14.77
CA GLY A 291 -17.19 -7.74 -14.32
C GLY A 291 -17.86 -7.21 -13.05
N TYR A 292 -17.42 -6.08 -12.49
CA TYR A 292 -18.03 -5.48 -11.30
C TYR A 292 -19.28 -4.67 -11.67
N ALA A 293 -20.33 -4.71 -10.85
CA ALA A 293 -21.51 -3.89 -11.07
C ALA A 293 -21.23 -2.42 -10.70
N ILE A 294 -21.74 -1.47 -11.48
CA ILE A 294 -21.48 -0.04 -11.25
C ILE A 294 -21.98 0.43 -9.89
N ASP A 295 -23.13 -0.11 -9.44
CA ASP A 295 -23.74 0.24 -8.14
C ASP A 295 -22.94 -0.29 -6.94
N ASP A 296 -22.06 -1.27 -7.17
CA ASP A 296 -21.18 -1.87 -6.16
C ASP A 296 -19.76 -1.26 -6.19
N ILE A 297 -19.53 -0.22 -7.00
CA ILE A 297 -18.26 0.50 -7.09
C ILE A 297 -18.35 1.82 -6.31
N ALA A 298 -17.49 1.96 -5.30
CA ALA A 298 -17.28 3.19 -4.57
C ALA A 298 -15.89 3.77 -4.90
N VAL A 299 -15.86 5.08 -5.22
CA VAL A 299 -14.60 5.83 -5.41
C VAL A 299 -14.64 7.06 -4.51
N THR A 300 -13.78 7.06 -3.49
CA THR A 300 -13.66 8.13 -2.49
C THR A 300 -12.37 8.90 -2.72
N ASP A 301 -12.49 10.20 -2.89
CA ASP A 301 -11.33 11.07 -3.09
C ASP A 301 -10.76 11.53 -1.74
N ILE A 302 -9.48 11.22 -1.51
CA ILE A 302 -8.76 11.58 -0.28
C ILE A 302 -7.55 12.47 -0.57
N SER A 303 -7.49 13.09 -1.75
CA SER A 303 -6.31 13.83 -2.24
C SER A 303 -5.81 14.93 -1.31
N GLU A 304 -6.72 15.56 -0.56
CA GLU A 304 -6.43 16.66 0.38
C GLU A 304 -5.41 16.23 1.43
N ASP A 305 -5.53 15.01 1.93
CA ASP A 305 -4.72 14.46 3.01
C ASP A 305 -3.51 13.65 2.51
N VAL A 306 -3.22 13.66 1.20
CA VAL A 306 -2.20 12.78 0.62
C VAL A 306 -0.97 13.58 0.16
N PHE A 307 -1.10 14.34 -0.93
CA PHE A 307 0.07 14.85 -1.64
C PHE A 307 0.82 15.96 -0.90
N GLY A 308 0.08 16.85 -0.22
CA GLY A 308 0.66 17.96 0.53
C GLY A 308 1.49 17.48 1.72
N GLY A 309 0.97 16.51 2.46
CA GLY A 309 1.66 15.90 3.61
C GLY A 309 2.97 15.24 3.21
N LEU A 310 2.97 14.40 2.17
CA LEU A 310 4.18 13.75 1.67
C LEU A 310 5.23 14.76 1.19
N ALA A 311 4.81 15.79 0.43
CA ALA A 311 5.71 16.85 -0.01
C ALA A 311 6.35 17.59 1.17
N GLY A 312 5.55 17.91 2.20
CA GLY A 312 6.00 18.53 3.44
C GLY A 312 7.02 17.66 4.18
N PHE A 313 6.71 16.38 4.36
CA PHE A 313 7.60 15.42 5.02
C PHE A 313 8.96 15.35 4.33
N ILE A 314 8.99 15.18 3.00
CA ILE A 314 10.25 15.06 2.26
C ILE A 314 11.10 16.33 2.42
N ARG A 315 10.50 17.52 2.33
CA ARG A 315 11.22 18.79 2.51
C ARG A 315 11.77 18.94 3.93
N GLN A 316 10.98 18.60 4.95
CA GLN A 316 11.43 18.64 6.34
C GLN A 316 12.55 17.63 6.59
N LYS A 317 12.44 16.41 6.06
CA LYS A 317 13.47 15.38 6.18
C LYS A 317 14.77 15.82 5.51
N ASP A 318 14.71 16.39 4.30
CA ASP A 318 15.89 16.93 3.62
C ASP A 318 16.54 18.06 4.41
N ALA A 319 15.74 19.00 4.92
CA ALA A 319 16.26 20.11 5.73
C ALA A 319 16.96 19.62 7.01
N ARG A 320 16.46 18.54 7.64
CA ARG A 320 17.11 17.91 8.80
C ARG A 320 18.40 17.18 8.39
N LEU A 321 18.38 16.39 7.32
CA LEU A 321 19.56 15.65 6.84
C LEU A 321 20.70 16.57 6.43
N ARG A 322 20.40 17.72 5.79
CA ARG A 322 21.41 18.70 5.37
C ARG A 322 22.22 19.29 6.52
N ARG A 323 21.64 19.38 7.72
CA ARG A 323 22.37 19.81 8.92
C ARG A 323 23.45 18.82 9.31
N MET A 324 23.33 17.57 8.87
CA MET A 324 24.26 16.48 9.14
C MET A 324 25.14 16.15 7.92
N GLY A 325 25.24 17.03 6.92
CA GLY A 325 26.01 16.76 5.68
C GLY A 325 25.31 15.84 4.68
N MET A 326 24.17 15.25 5.04
CA MET A 326 23.40 14.32 4.19
C MET A 326 22.29 15.03 3.40
N SER A 327 21.68 14.33 2.44
CA SER A 327 20.45 14.78 1.78
C SER A 327 19.54 13.59 1.51
N VAL A 328 18.23 13.83 1.36
CA VAL A 328 17.35 12.82 0.76
C VAL A 328 17.69 12.55 -0.72
N GLY A 329 18.53 13.37 -1.34
CA GLY A 329 18.92 13.25 -2.75
C GLY A 329 18.06 14.08 -3.70
N GLY A 330 18.56 14.34 -4.91
CA GLY A 330 17.87 15.14 -5.93
C GLY A 330 16.50 14.55 -6.32
N LYS A 331 16.42 13.21 -6.41
CA LYS A 331 15.20 12.45 -6.71
C LYS A 331 14.03 12.82 -5.81
N PHE A 332 14.21 12.69 -4.50
CA PHE A 332 13.12 12.90 -3.56
C PHE A 332 12.75 14.38 -3.45
N ARG A 333 13.72 15.31 -3.60
CA ARG A 333 13.41 16.75 -3.70
C ARG A 333 12.57 17.10 -4.93
N GLY A 334 12.89 16.50 -6.08
CA GLY A 334 12.08 16.62 -7.29
C GLY A 334 10.66 16.09 -7.06
N ALA A 335 10.53 14.90 -6.47
CA ALA A 335 9.25 14.30 -6.12
C ALA A 335 8.42 15.21 -5.20
N ALA A 336 9.02 15.80 -4.16
CA ALA A 336 8.34 16.74 -3.26
C ALA A 336 7.83 18.01 -3.97
N THR A 337 8.43 18.40 -5.09
CA THR A 337 7.95 19.52 -5.91
C THR A 337 6.75 19.08 -6.75
N VAL A 338 6.79 17.88 -7.31
CA VAL A 338 5.68 17.28 -8.07
C VAL A 338 4.46 17.03 -7.19
N PHE A 339 4.63 16.47 -5.99
CA PHE A 339 3.52 16.21 -5.07
C PHE A 339 2.88 17.51 -4.54
N ASP A 340 3.68 18.53 -4.20
CA ASP A 340 3.17 19.86 -3.85
C ASP A 340 2.39 20.49 -5.02
N TRP A 341 2.80 20.23 -6.27
CA TRP A 341 2.03 20.64 -7.45
C TRP A 341 0.71 19.89 -7.58
N TRP A 342 0.70 18.58 -7.40
CA TRP A 342 -0.53 17.79 -7.42
C TRP A 342 -1.52 18.28 -6.36
N ALA A 343 -1.05 18.53 -5.13
CA ALA A 343 -1.85 19.09 -4.04
C ALA A 343 -2.51 20.42 -4.42
N ARG A 344 -1.73 21.37 -4.99
CA ARG A 344 -2.24 22.72 -5.32
C ARG A 344 -3.09 22.77 -6.58
N SER A 345 -2.77 21.95 -7.57
CA SER A 345 -3.38 22.03 -8.89
C SER A 345 -4.57 21.09 -9.06
N GLY A 346 -4.66 20.03 -8.23
CA GLY A 346 -5.67 18.98 -8.35
C GLY A 346 -5.58 18.19 -9.66
N VAL A 347 -4.46 18.24 -10.39
CA VAL A 347 -4.29 17.54 -11.68
C VAL A 347 -4.33 16.01 -11.52
N VAL A 348 -3.79 15.51 -10.42
CA VAL A 348 -3.85 14.10 -10.01
C VAL A 348 -4.70 14.03 -8.75
N ARG A 349 -5.54 12.99 -8.66
CA ARG A 349 -6.36 12.68 -7.49
C ARG A 349 -5.90 11.36 -6.89
N GLY A 350 -5.73 11.34 -5.57
CA GLY A 350 -5.50 10.11 -4.80
C GLY A 350 -6.84 9.61 -4.29
N VAL A 351 -7.25 8.42 -4.70
CA VAL A 351 -8.58 7.90 -4.38
C VAL A 351 -8.48 6.50 -3.78
N VAL A 352 -9.40 6.23 -2.85
CA VAL A 352 -9.72 4.88 -2.41
C VAL A 352 -10.82 4.33 -3.31
N VAL A 353 -10.61 3.13 -3.84
CA VAL A 353 -11.56 2.43 -4.71
C VAL A 353 -11.95 1.13 -4.06
N VAL A 354 -13.26 0.84 -4.02
CA VAL A 354 -13.78 -0.46 -3.60
C VAL A 354 -14.80 -0.92 -4.63
N ALA A 355 -14.71 -2.17 -5.06
CA ALA A 355 -15.70 -2.82 -5.91
C ALA A 355 -16.09 -4.15 -5.29
N ARG A 356 -17.35 -4.28 -4.85
CA ARG A 356 -17.85 -5.50 -4.23
C ARG A 356 -18.46 -6.45 -5.25
N LEU A 357 -18.44 -7.74 -4.94
CA LEU A 357 -19.26 -8.73 -5.64
C LEU A 357 -20.62 -8.83 -4.94
N GLY A 358 -21.70 -8.82 -5.72
CA GLY A 358 -23.06 -8.88 -5.20
C GLY A 358 -23.28 -10.05 -4.23
N GLY A 359 -23.87 -9.74 -3.06
CA GLY A 359 -24.11 -10.71 -1.98
C GLY A 359 -23.04 -10.77 -0.88
N GLN A 360 -22.19 -9.74 -0.77
CA GLN A 360 -21.21 -9.54 0.30
C GLN A 360 -21.53 -8.33 1.16
#